data_AF-A0A7Y4XGC7-F1
#
_entry.id   AF-A0A7Y4XGC7-F1
#
_cell.length_a   1.000
_cell.length_b   1.000
_cell.length_c   1.000
_cell.angle_alpha   90.00
_cell.angle_beta   90.00
_cell.angle_gamma   90.00
#
_symmetry.space_group_name_H-M   'P 1'
#
loop_
_entity.id
_entity.type
_entity.pdbx_description
1 polymer ?
#
loop_
_entity_poly.entity_id
_entity_poly.type
_entity_poly.pdbx_seq_one_letter_code
_entity_poly.pdbx_strand_id
1 'polypeptide(L)'
;MIEKIDIKGTAAGMAALSICESLLLAMGDLKIMGEADAVGIISDAADAHREVGASSTDKALNLEVVAILERIIAGGNSVRRP
;
A
#
# COMPACT_ATOMS: atom_id res chain seq x y z
N MET A 1 -27.18 12.73 5.29
CA MET A 1 -27.00 11.30 4.99
C MET A 1 -25.58 10.97 5.42
N ILE A 2 -25.42 10.33 6.57
CA ILE A 2 -24.09 9.91 7.06
C ILE A 2 -23.80 8.60 6.33
N GLU A 3 -22.79 8.59 5.47
CA GLU A 3 -22.28 7.35 4.89
C GLU A 3 -21.96 6.39 6.03
N LYS A 4 -22.58 5.20 6.00
CA LYS A 4 -22.20 4.13 6.91
C LYS A 4 -20.75 3.79 6.60
N ILE A 5 -19.86 4.04 7.55
CA ILE A 5 -18.50 3.53 7.51
C ILE A 5 -18.60 2.00 7.37
N ASP A 6 -18.03 1.45 6.29
CA ASP A 6 -17.89 0.01 6.15
C ASP A 6 -16.76 -0.48 7.06
N ILE A 7 -17.11 -0.70 8.33
CA ILE A 7 -16.17 -1.14 9.36
C ILE A 7 -15.49 -2.46 8.98
N LYS A 8 -16.17 -3.35 8.24
CA LYS A 8 -15.58 -4.64 7.83
C LYS A 8 -14.53 -4.43 6.74
N GLY A 9 -14.84 -3.64 5.71
CA GLY A 9 -13.88 -3.27 4.67
C GLY A 9 -12.67 -2.54 5.24
N THR A 10 -12.89 -1.55 6.12
CA THR A 10 -11.79 -0.84 6.79
C THR A 10 -10.93 -1.78 7.65
N ALA A 11 -11.54 -2.66 8.45
CA ALA A 11 -10.80 -3.61 9.29
C ALA A 11 -9.99 -4.61 8.45
N ALA A 12 -10.56 -5.09 7.34
CA ALA A 12 -9.86 -5.98 6.41
C ALA A 12 -8.65 -5.28 5.76
N GLY A 13 -8.81 -4.02 5.31
CA GLY A 13 -7.73 -3.22 4.74
C GLY A 13 -6.60 -2.95 5.74
N MET A 14 -6.94 -2.60 6.99
CA MET A 14 -5.94 -2.40 8.06
C MET A 14 -5.19 -3.69 8.40
N ALA A 15 -5.89 -4.83 8.44
CA ALA A 15 -5.26 -6.13 8.69
C ALA A 15 -4.30 -6.51 7.54
N ALA A 16 -4.72 -6.33 6.28
CA ALA A 16 -3.88 -6.60 5.12
C ALA A 16 -2.61 -5.73 5.12
N LEU A 17 -2.74 -4.43 5.39
CA LEU A 17 -1.60 -3.52 5.51
C LEU A 17 -0.64 -3.99 6.60
N SER A 18 -1.13 -4.26 7.80
CA SER A 18 -0.30 -4.71 8.93
C SER A 18 0.47 -6.00 8.64
N ILE A 19 -0.13 -6.93 7.90
CA ILE A 19 0.51 -8.17 7.46
C ILE A 19 1.63 -7.87 6.46
N CYS A 20 1.37 -7.03 5.46
CA CYS A 20 2.37 -6.64 4.46
C CYS A 20 3.56 -5.90 5.10
N GLU A 21 3.31 -4.99 6.04
CA GLU A 21 4.34 -4.26 6.77
C GLU A 21 5.23 -5.23 7.57
N SER A 22 4.61 -6.16 8.29
CA SER A 22 5.33 -7.20 9.05
C SER A 22 6.19 -8.08 8.15
N LEU A 23 5.70 -8.40 6.95
CA LEU A 23 6.44 -9.18 5.96
C LEU A 23 7.65 -8.41 5.42
N LEU A 24 7.48 -7.16 5.01
CA LEU A 24 8.59 -6.32 4.52
C LEU A 24 9.67 -6.13 5.59
N LEU A 25 9.25 -5.92 6.85
CA LEU A 25 10.17 -5.86 7.99
C LEU A 25 10.94 -7.17 8.16
N ALA A 26 10.26 -8.32 8.14
CA ALA A 26 10.91 -9.62 8.25
C ALA A 26 11.91 -9.88 7.11
N MET A 27 11.56 -9.48 5.87
CA MET A 27 12.47 -9.59 4.72
C MET A 27 13.72 -8.71 4.87
N GLY A 28 13.55 -7.49 5.40
CA GLY A 28 14.67 -6.60 5.73
C GLY A 28 15.57 -7.18 6.83
N ASP A 29 14.97 -7.75 7.88
CA ASP A 29 15.68 -8.33 9.02
C ASP A 29 16.50 -9.56 8.63
N LEU A 30 15.94 -10.38 7.73
CA LEU A 30 16.62 -11.52 7.14
C LEU A 30 17.62 -11.13 6.04
N LYS A 31 17.75 -9.83 5.74
CA LYS A 31 18.62 -9.27 4.67
C LYS A 31 18.32 -9.84 3.28
N ILE A 32 17.05 -10.20 3.05
CA ILE A 32 16.57 -10.68 1.75
C ILE A 32 16.41 -9.51 0.78
N MET A 33 16.01 -8.34 1.28
CA MET A 33 15.83 -7.12 0.48
C MET A 33 16.20 -5.87 1.27
N GLY A 34 16.68 -4.84 0.58
CA GLY A 34 16.97 -3.54 1.17
C GLY A 34 15.75 -2.60 1.16
N GLU A 35 15.91 -1.42 1.77
CA GLU A 35 14.85 -0.40 1.79
C GLU A 35 14.46 0.06 0.37
N ALA A 36 15.45 0.23 -0.52
CA ALA A 36 15.21 0.64 -1.90
C ALA A 36 14.36 -0.39 -2.67
N ASP A 37 14.58 -1.69 -2.39
CA ASP A 37 13.79 -2.76 -2.99
C ASP A 37 12.35 -2.72 -2.48
N ALA A 38 12.14 -2.42 -1.19
CA ALA A 38 10.81 -2.31 -0.59
C ALA A 38 10.03 -1.13 -1.19
N VAL A 39 10.70 0.02 -1.35
CA VAL A 39 10.14 1.17 -2.07
C VAL A 39 9.83 0.81 -3.52
N GLY A 40 10.69 0.06 -4.19
CA GLY A 40 10.48 -0.44 -5.55
C GLY A 40 9.20 -1.27 -5.68
N ILE A 41 9.00 -2.27 -4.81
CA ILE A 41 7.79 -3.10 -4.80
C ILE A 41 6.52 -2.24 -4.64
N ILE A 42 6.55 -1.27 -3.72
CA ILE A 42 5.38 -0.41 -3.48
C ILE A 42 5.14 0.53 -4.68
N SER A 43 6.20 1.02 -5.32
CA SER A 43 6.11 1.82 -6.54
C SER A 43 5.52 1.03 -7.70
N ASP A 44 6.00 -0.20 -7.91
CA ASP A 44 5.49 -1.10 -8.96
C ASP A 44 4.00 -1.38 -8.77
N ALA A 45 3.56 -1.56 -7.52
CA ALA A 45 2.13 -1.70 -7.21
C ALA A 45 1.34 -0.43 -7.55
N ALA A 46 1.88 0.77 -7.26
CA ALA A 46 1.23 2.03 -7.58
C ALA A 46 1.12 2.24 -9.10
N ASP A 47 2.16 1.89 -9.85
CA ASP A 47 2.18 2.01 -11.30
C ASP A 47 1.22 1.02 -11.96
N ALA A 48 1.13 -0.21 -11.45
CA ALA A 48 0.13 -1.17 -11.89
C ALA A 48 -1.31 -0.62 -11.74
N HIS A 49 -1.63 0.01 -10.59
CA HIS A 49 -2.94 0.62 -10.39
C HIS A 49 -3.18 1.89 -11.22
N ARG A 50 -2.13 2.68 -11.52
CA ARG A 50 -2.21 3.82 -12.44
C ARG A 50 -2.50 3.39 -13.88
N GLU A 51 -1.92 2.28 -14.32
CA GLU A 51 -2.05 1.77 -15.69
C GLU A 51 -3.40 1.09 -15.96
N VAL A 52 -4.14 0.69 -14.93
CA VAL A 52 -5.53 0.23 -15.08
C VAL A 52 -6.39 1.40 -15.57
N GLY A 53 -6.54 1.47 -16.91
CA GLY A 53 -6.95 2.65 -17.65
C GLY A 53 -8.24 3.36 -17.21
N ALA A 54 -8.38 4.59 -17.68
CA ALA A 54 -9.45 5.55 -17.36
C ALA A 54 -10.90 5.11 -17.68
N SER A 55 -11.08 3.93 -18.29
CA SER A 55 -12.38 3.34 -18.64
C SER A 55 -12.83 2.22 -17.71
N SER A 56 -12.04 1.88 -16.68
CA SER A 56 -12.45 0.90 -15.68
C SER A 56 -13.52 1.50 -14.76
N THR A 57 -14.54 0.71 -14.43
CA THR A 57 -15.58 1.05 -13.44
C THR A 57 -14.98 1.44 -12.09
N ASP A 58 -13.74 0.99 -11.84
CA ASP A 58 -13.02 1.15 -10.58
C ASP A 58 -11.92 2.21 -10.63
N LYS A 59 -11.93 3.13 -11.61
CA LYS A 59 -10.91 4.19 -11.72
C LYS A 59 -10.72 4.96 -10.41
N ALA A 60 -11.81 5.33 -9.74
CA ALA A 60 -11.77 6.05 -8.47
C ALA A 60 -11.10 5.23 -7.36
N LEU A 61 -11.40 3.93 -7.29
CA LEU A 61 -10.76 3.01 -6.36
C LEU A 61 -9.25 2.89 -6.64
N ASN A 62 -8.88 2.68 -7.90
CA ASN A 62 -7.47 2.56 -8.28
C ASN A 62 -6.67 3.83 -7.94
N LEU A 63 -7.24 5.02 -8.17
CA LEU A 63 -6.61 6.29 -7.80
C LEU A 63 -6.46 6.44 -6.28
N GLU A 64 -7.44 6.00 -5.50
CA GLU A 64 -7.35 6.01 -4.03
C GLU A 64 -6.26 5.05 -3.54
N VAL A 65 -6.16 3.86 -4.13
CA VAL A 65 -5.08 2.90 -3.83
C VAL A 65 -3.72 3.52 -4.14
N VAL A 66 -3.56 4.17 -5.30
CA VAL A 66 -2.33 4.88 -5.66
C VAL A 66 -1.97 5.94 -4.62
N ALA A 67 -2.93 6.76 -4.20
CA ALA A 67 -2.70 7.80 -3.19
C ALA A 67 -2.25 7.22 -1.84
N ILE A 68 -2.80 6.07 -1.44
CA ILE A 68 -2.39 5.36 -0.23
C ILE A 68 -0.96 4.83 -0.36
N LEU A 69 -0.62 4.19 -1.50
CA LEU A 69 0.72 3.65 -1.75
C LEU A 69 1.79 4.75 -1.75
N GLU A 70 1.52 5.87 -2.41
CA GLU A 70 2.42 7.04 -2.40
C GLU A 70 2.59 7.63 -1.01
N ARG A 71 1.52 7.67 -0.20
CA ARG A 71 1.61 8.08 1.21
C ARG A 71 2.45 7.12 2.04
N ILE A 72 2.42 5.82 1.77
CA ILE A 72 3.26 4.83 2.47
C ILE A 72 4.74 5.09 2.15
N ILE A 73 5.05 5.35 0.87
CA ILE A 73 6.40 5.73 0.41
C ILE A 73 6.85 7.04 1.08
N ALA A 74 6.00 8.07 1.08
CA ALA A 74 6.32 9.40 1.60
C ALA A 74 6.37 9.47 3.14
N GLY A 75 5.51 8.71 3.81
CA GLY A 75 5.37 8.71 5.26
C GLY A 75 6.41 7.89 6.00
N GLY A 76 7.24 7.11 5.30
CA GLY A 76 8.30 6.29 5.91
C GLY A 76 7.80 5.27 6.94
N ASN A 77 6.50 4.93 6.91
CA ASN A 77 5.81 4.38 8.07
C ASN A 77 6.05 2.87 8.32
N SER A 78 6.81 2.18 7.46
CA SER A 78 6.93 0.72 7.57
C SER A 78 8.36 0.15 7.56
N VAL A 79 9.42 0.90 7.23
CA VAL A 79 10.72 0.23 6.97
C VAL A 79 11.96 1.01 7.43
N ARG A 80 11.86 2.31 7.75
CA ARG A 80 13.05 3.07 8.19
C ARG A 80 13.36 2.79 9.65
N ARG A 81 14.45 2.06 9.88
CA ARG A 81 15.14 2.06 11.18
C ARG A 81 15.85 3.42 11.35
N PRO A 82 15.90 3.99 12.57
CA PRO A 82 16.80 5.12 12.86
C PRO A 82 18.27 4.74 12.64
#